data_AF-A0A7S0CK57-F1
#
_entry.id   AF-A0A7S0CK57-F1
#
_cell.length_a   1.000
_cell.length_b   1.000
_cell.length_c   1.000
_cell.angle_alpha   90.00
_cell.angle_beta   90.00
_cell.angle_gamma   90.00
#
_symmetry.space_group_name_H-M   'P 1'
#
loop_
_entity.id
_entity.type
_entity.pdbx_description
1 polymer ?
#
loop_
_entity_poly.entity_id
_entity_poly.type
_entity_poly.pdbx_seq_one_letter_code
_entity_poly.pdbx_strand_id
1 'polypeptide(L)'
;MWSIEGTALELTHNYGTEDPSFKGYHVGNQGNDGFGHVAFNTDDVYAACEKMETMGVTFQKKPNEGRMKGLAFAHDPDGYWVEIVKRSETGKIQNYFNFSQTMLRIKDPKKSIPFYEAMGMKVVRQKNYGDFSNYFLSSNCEGIDVEEILSDAEAKARIGQMFGPVLELTHNHGTEHDDAFHHYNGNEEERQGFGHIGFLVDDVYVACDNIRTMGYGFKKDPDG
;
A
#
# COMPACT_ATOMS: atom_id res chain seq x y z
N MET A 1 1.86 -19.38 -1.96
CA MET A 1 1.94 -17.96 -2.33
C MET A 1 2.93 -17.73 -3.45
N TRP A 2 4.15 -18.27 -3.37
CA TRP A 2 5.27 -18.06 -4.31
C TRP A 2 5.09 -18.54 -5.77
N SER A 3 3.88 -18.94 -6.15
CA SER A 3 3.54 -19.38 -7.50
C SER A 3 2.11 -18.98 -7.89
N ILE A 4 1.49 -18.07 -7.14
CA ILE A 4 0.14 -17.60 -7.48
C ILE A 4 0.26 -16.62 -8.65
N GLU A 5 -0.65 -16.74 -9.61
CA GLU A 5 -0.83 -15.72 -10.63
C GLU A 5 -1.55 -14.53 -9.99
N GLY A 6 -0.79 -13.47 -9.66
CA GLY A 6 -1.30 -12.21 -9.10
C GLY A 6 -0.80 -11.87 -7.70
N THR A 7 -1.54 -11.02 -7.00
CA THR A 7 -1.18 -10.49 -5.68
C THR A 7 -2.06 -11.10 -4.59
N ALA A 8 -1.47 -11.42 -3.44
CA ALA A 8 -2.19 -11.85 -2.25
C ALA A 8 -2.07 -10.84 -1.11
N LEU A 9 -3.11 -10.80 -0.27
CA LEU A 9 -3.02 -10.27 1.08
C LEU A 9 -2.63 -11.41 2.02
N GLU A 10 -1.42 -11.36 2.57
CA GLU A 10 -0.97 -12.31 3.59
C GLU A 10 -1.43 -11.84 4.97
N LEU A 11 -2.05 -12.74 5.73
CA LEU A 11 -2.35 -12.52 7.14
C LEU A 11 -1.56 -13.52 7.97
N THR A 12 -0.82 -13.02 8.95
CA THR A 12 -0.05 -13.87 9.88
C THR A 12 -0.74 -13.87 11.23
N HIS A 13 -1.08 -15.07 11.70
CA HIS A 13 -1.50 -15.28 13.08
C HIS A 13 -0.36 -15.93 13.86
N ASN A 14 0.21 -15.19 14.81
CA ASN A 14 1.25 -15.72 15.69
C ASN A 14 0.61 -16.41 16.89
N TYR A 15 0.91 -17.69 17.11
CA TYR A 15 0.34 -18.42 18.23
C TYR A 15 0.70 -17.78 19.58
N GLY A 16 -0.27 -17.72 20.49
CA GLY A 16 -0.17 -17.09 21.79
C GLY A 16 -0.75 -15.68 21.84
N THR A 17 -1.05 -15.04 20.69
CA THR A 17 -1.72 -13.73 20.67
C THR A 17 -3.21 -13.79 21.00
N GLU A 18 -3.76 -14.99 21.15
CA GLU A 18 -5.11 -15.22 21.66
C GLU A 18 -5.23 -14.99 23.19
N ASP A 19 -4.10 -14.84 23.89
CA ASP A 19 -4.08 -14.51 25.31
C ASP A 19 -4.70 -13.13 25.57
N PRO A 20 -5.69 -12.98 26.47
CA PRO A 20 -6.31 -11.68 26.77
C PRO A 20 -5.36 -10.59 27.29
N SER A 21 -4.16 -10.96 27.75
CA SER A 21 -3.10 -10.02 28.15
C SER A 21 -2.25 -9.51 26.99
N PHE A 22 -2.38 -10.10 25.79
CA PHE A 22 -1.75 -9.58 24.59
C PHE A 22 -2.33 -8.20 24.29
N LYS A 23 -1.45 -7.20 24.15
CA LYS A 23 -1.84 -5.81 23.98
C LYS A 23 -2.36 -5.47 22.57
N GLY A 24 -2.35 -6.44 21.66
CA GLY A 24 -2.64 -6.25 20.25
C GLY A 24 -1.42 -5.81 19.44
N TYR A 25 -1.58 -5.75 18.13
CA TYR A 25 -0.57 -5.26 17.20
C TYR A 25 -0.66 -3.75 16.98
N HIS A 26 0.45 -3.15 16.56
CA HIS A 26 0.51 -1.76 16.14
C HIS A 26 -0.01 -1.64 14.71
N VAL A 27 -1.26 -1.17 14.57
CA VAL A 27 -1.98 -1.17 13.29
C VAL A 27 -1.54 -0.09 12.29
N GLY A 28 -0.51 0.69 12.64
CA GLY A 28 -0.06 1.85 11.88
C GLY A 28 -0.88 3.11 12.17
N ASN A 29 -0.53 4.21 11.47
CA ASN A 29 -1.15 5.54 11.59
C ASN A 29 -1.07 6.21 12.99
N GLN A 30 -0.18 5.74 13.87
CA GLN A 30 0.05 6.32 15.20
C GLN A 30 1.48 6.86 15.34
N GLY A 31 1.62 8.19 15.41
CA GLY A 31 2.94 8.83 15.41
C GLY A 31 3.61 8.72 14.04
N ASN A 32 4.89 8.29 14.00
CA ASN A 32 5.68 8.25 12.77
C ASN A 32 5.59 6.90 12.02
N ASP A 33 4.49 6.15 12.13
CA ASP A 33 4.41 4.85 11.45
C ASP A 33 4.46 4.95 9.93
N GLY A 34 5.20 4.02 9.33
CA GLY A 34 5.34 3.85 7.90
C GLY A 34 4.08 3.25 7.26
N PHE A 35 3.46 2.24 7.88
CA PHE A 35 2.25 1.64 7.32
C PHE A 35 1.07 2.62 7.33
N GLY A 36 0.42 2.76 6.18
CA GLY A 36 -0.78 3.57 5.99
C GLY A 36 -2.05 2.72 6.02
N HIS A 37 -2.29 1.96 4.95
CA HIS A 37 -3.50 1.17 4.82
C HIS A 37 -3.37 0.13 3.70
N VAL A 38 -4.34 -0.77 3.64
CA VAL A 38 -4.68 -1.50 2.41
C VAL A 38 -5.96 -0.92 1.82
N ALA A 39 -6.17 -1.08 0.51
CA ALA A 39 -7.34 -0.54 -0.17
C ALA A 39 -8.05 -1.60 -1.01
N PHE A 40 -9.38 -1.50 -1.05
CA PHE A 40 -10.24 -2.28 -1.93
C PHE A 40 -11.14 -1.36 -2.75
N ASN A 41 -11.25 -1.65 -4.05
CA ASN A 41 -12.17 -0.92 -4.91
C ASN A 41 -13.53 -1.62 -4.98
N THR A 42 -14.60 -0.84 -5.11
CA THR A 42 -15.98 -1.31 -5.30
C THR A 42 -16.72 -0.43 -6.30
N ASP A 43 -17.83 -0.92 -6.85
CA ASP A 43 -18.68 -0.18 -7.79
C ASP A 43 -19.48 0.93 -7.09
N ASP A 44 -19.91 0.68 -5.85
CA ASP A 44 -20.70 1.60 -5.03
C ASP A 44 -20.18 1.61 -3.58
N VAL A 45 -19.42 2.66 -3.26
CA VAL A 45 -18.83 2.84 -1.92
C VAL A 45 -19.89 3.02 -0.85
N TYR A 46 -21.01 3.68 -1.14
CA TYR A 46 -22.04 3.95 -0.15
C TYR A 46 -22.80 2.68 0.21
N ALA A 47 -23.28 1.95 -0.80
CA ALA A 47 -23.95 0.67 -0.60
C ALA A 47 -23.03 -0.37 0.06
N ALA A 48 -21.75 -0.39 -0.32
CA ALA A 48 -20.73 -1.22 0.31
C ALA A 48 -20.60 -0.90 1.81
N CYS A 49 -20.46 0.38 2.17
CA CYS A 49 -20.30 0.80 3.56
C CYS A 49 -21.56 0.50 4.39
N GLU A 50 -22.76 0.77 3.88
CA GLU A 50 -24.02 0.44 4.56
C GLU A 50 -24.10 -1.06 4.88
N LYS A 51 -23.76 -1.92 3.91
CA LYS A 51 -23.71 -3.37 4.13
C LYS A 51 -22.68 -3.75 5.19
N MET A 52 -21.47 -3.19 5.13
CA MET A 52 -20.41 -3.45 6.11
C MET A 52 -20.83 -3.05 7.53
N GLU A 53 -21.56 -1.93 7.69
CA GLU A 53 -22.12 -1.52 8.99
C GLU A 53 -23.11 -2.55 9.54
N THR A 54 -23.98 -3.14 8.70
CA THR A 54 -24.89 -4.22 9.15
C THR A 54 -24.16 -5.48 9.61
N MET A 55 -22.89 -5.64 9.20
CA MET A 55 -22.00 -6.74 9.60
C MET A 55 -21.16 -6.40 10.83
N GLY A 56 -21.34 -5.22 11.43
CA GLY A 56 -20.61 -4.79 12.63
C GLY A 56 -19.25 -4.15 12.36
N VAL A 57 -18.92 -3.85 11.10
CA VAL A 57 -17.66 -3.16 10.76
C VAL A 57 -17.71 -1.72 11.27
N THR A 58 -16.64 -1.28 11.93
CA THR A 58 -16.45 0.09 12.37
C THR A 58 -15.65 0.90 11.36
N PHE A 59 -15.81 2.22 11.39
CA PHE A 59 -15.19 3.12 10.42
C PHE A 59 -14.39 4.20 11.12
N GLN A 60 -13.15 4.40 10.66
CA GLN A 60 -12.36 5.60 10.94
C GLN A 60 -12.98 6.81 10.23
N LYS A 61 -13.55 6.60 9.04
CA LYS A 61 -14.21 7.63 8.24
C LYS A 61 -15.23 6.99 7.29
N LYS A 62 -16.47 7.48 7.32
CA LYS A 62 -17.55 7.09 6.40
C LYS A 62 -17.50 7.87 5.07
N PRO A 63 -18.14 7.39 3.99
CA PRO A 63 -18.05 8.02 2.66
C PRO A 63 -18.66 9.42 2.58
N ASN A 64 -19.57 9.74 3.52
CA ASN A 64 -20.20 11.03 3.67
C ASN A 64 -19.51 11.94 4.72
N GLU A 65 -18.33 11.59 5.25
CA GLU A 65 -17.61 12.34 6.29
C GLU A 65 -16.36 13.07 5.75
N GLY A 66 -15.87 14.06 6.49
CA GLY A 66 -14.68 14.84 6.13
C GLY A 66 -14.84 15.72 4.87
N ARG A 67 -13.74 16.30 4.39
CA ARG A 67 -13.73 17.15 3.18
C ARG A 67 -13.84 16.35 1.89
N MET A 68 -13.16 15.19 1.82
CA MET A 68 -13.16 14.32 0.66
C MET A 68 -14.27 13.28 0.78
N LYS A 69 -15.33 13.43 -0.01
CA LYS A 69 -16.47 12.49 -0.06
C LYS A 69 -16.24 11.39 -1.10
N GLY A 70 -16.97 10.28 -0.96
CA GLY A 70 -16.96 9.18 -1.94
C GLY A 70 -15.85 8.14 -1.75
N LEU A 71 -15.19 8.16 -0.59
CA LEU A 71 -14.30 7.09 -0.11
C LEU A 71 -14.47 6.92 1.40
N ALA A 72 -14.20 5.73 1.92
CA ALA A 72 -14.29 5.40 3.32
C ALA A 72 -13.00 4.75 3.84
N PHE A 73 -12.77 4.80 5.15
CA PHE A 73 -11.77 4.01 5.85
C PHE A 73 -12.49 3.16 6.90
N ALA A 74 -12.58 1.86 6.64
CA ALA A 74 -13.07 0.87 7.59
C ALA A 74 -11.93 0.38 8.48
N HIS A 75 -12.27 -0.14 9.66
CA HIS A 75 -11.36 -0.95 10.45
C HIS A 75 -11.57 -2.42 10.13
N ASP A 76 -10.48 -3.16 9.96
CA ASP A 76 -10.52 -4.62 10.05
C ASP A 76 -10.66 -5.07 11.53
N PRO A 77 -10.77 -6.38 11.82
CA PRO A 77 -10.94 -6.87 13.18
C PRO A 77 -9.84 -6.46 14.18
N ASP A 78 -8.60 -6.25 13.71
CA ASP A 78 -7.47 -5.85 14.54
C ASP A 78 -7.31 -4.32 14.61
N GLY A 79 -8.01 -3.58 13.75
CA GLY A 79 -8.05 -2.12 13.72
C GLY A 79 -7.26 -1.49 12.57
N TYR A 80 -6.66 -2.28 11.67
CA TYR A 80 -5.99 -1.78 10.48
C TYR A 80 -6.95 -0.99 9.61
N TRP A 81 -6.45 0.08 9.00
CA TRP A 81 -7.24 0.91 8.11
C TRP A 81 -7.37 0.22 6.76
N VAL A 82 -8.61 0.10 6.30
CA VAL A 82 -8.98 -0.45 4.99
C VAL A 82 -9.71 0.64 4.20
N GLU A 83 -9.05 1.19 3.18
CA GLU A 83 -9.67 2.16 2.27
C GLU A 83 -10.67 1.46 1.36
N ILE A 84 -11.91 1.98 1.31
CA ILE A 84 -12.93 1.58 0.35
C ILE A 84 -13.14 2.73 -0.63
N VAL A 85 -12.80 2.50 -1.89
CA VAL A 85 -12.82 3.53 -2.94
C VAL A 85 -13.54 3.05 -4.19
N LYS A 86 -14.10 3.99 -4.95
CA LYS A 86 -14.84 3.66 -6.16
C LYS A 86 -13.88 3.20 -7.26
N ARG A 87 -14.13 2.05 -7.89
CA ARG A 87 -13.43 1.66 -9.12
C ARG A 87 -13.86 2.52 -10.31
N SER A 88 -12.94 2.74 -11.23
CA SER A 88 -13.24 3.22 -12.59
C SER A 88 -14.14 2.22 -13.32
N GLU A 89 -14.99 2.74 -14.21
CA GLU A 89 -15.99 1.97 -14.97
C GLU A 89 -15.39 1.00 -16.01
N THR A 90 -14.05 0.86 -16.05
CA THR A 90 -13.30 0.28 -17.16
C THR A 90 -12.77 -1.13 -16.92
N GLY A 91 -13.42 -1.94 -16.08
CA GLY A 91 -13.03 -3.33 -15.89
C GLY A 91 -14.24 -4.24 -15.71
N LYS A 92 -14.29 -5.35 -16.46
CA LYS A 92 -15.20 -6.47 -16.16
C LYS A 92 -14.65 -7.29 -14.98
N ILE A 93 -14.41 -6.66 -13.85
CA ILE A 93 -13.99 -7.34 -12.62
C ILE A 93 -15.23 -8.01 -12.03
N GLN A 94 -15.26 -9.34 -12.05
CA GLN A 94 -16.44 -10.10 -11.60
C GLN A 94 -16.72 -9.95 -10.09
N ASN A 95 -15.68 -9.67 -9.29
CA ASN A 95 -15.81 -9.51 -7.85
C ASN A 95 -16.28 -8.10 -7.48
N TYR A 96 -17.24 -8.02 -6.55
CA TYR A 96 -17.76 -6.74 -6.05
C TYR A 96 -16.68 -5.88 -5.38
N PHE A 97 -15.76 -6.52 -4.65
CA PHE A 97 -14.53 -5.89 -4.16
C PHE A 97 -13.31 -6.45 -4.88
N ASN A 98 -12.29 -5.63 -5.10
CA ASN A 98 -10.97 -6.09 -5.54
C ASN A 98 -9.87 -5.33 -4.80
N PHE A 99 -8.78 -6.02 -4.47
CA PHE A 99 -7.62 -5.40 -3.86
C PHE A 99 -7.04 -4.34 -4.82
N SER A 100 -6.71 -3.16 -4.29
CA SER A 100 -6.33 -1.97 -5.07
C SER A 100 -4.93 -1.49 -4.78
N GLN A 101 -4.61 -1.28 -3.51
CA GLN A 101 -3.28 -0.82 -3.14
C GLN A 101 -2.91 -1.19 -1.71
N THR A 102 -1.63 -1.10 -1.43
CA THR A 102 -1.12 -0.89 -0.07
C THR A 102 -0.36 0.43 -0.04
N MET A 103 -0.52 1.19 1.04
CA MET A 103 0.12 2.50 1.21
C MET A 103 1.20 2.45 2.28
N LEU A 104 2.40 2.93 1.92
CA LEU A 104 3.53 3.13 2.82
C LEU A 104 3.97 4.59 2.80
N ARG A 105 4.25 5.15 3.98
CA ARG A 105 4.91 6.44 4.10
C ARG A 105 6.41 6.28 3.89
N ILE A 106 6.99 7.19 3.13
CA ILE A 106 8.41 7.25 2.82
C ILE A 106 9.00 8.59 3.23
N LYS A 107 10.26 8.56 3.66
CA LYS A 107 11.02 9.76 4.03
C LYS A 107 11.47 10.54 2.80
N ASP A 108 11.98 9.85 1.78
CA ASP A 108 12.61 10.48 0.62
C ASP A 108 12.23 9.74 -0.67
N PRO A 109 11.44 10.35 -1.58
CA PRO A 109 11.09 9.74 -2.85
C PRO A 109 12.30 9.53 -3.77
N LYS A 110 13.36 10.36 -3.65
CA LYS A 110 14.58 10.21 -4.47
C LYS A 110 15.38 8.95 -4.13
N LYS A 111 15.16 8.38 -2.94
CA LYS A 111 15.76 7.10 -2.52
C LYS A 111 14.80 5.94 -2.70
N SER A 112 13.54 6.15 -2.33
CA SER A 112 12.54 5.08 -2.29
C SER A 112 12.08 4.66 -3.69
N ILE A 113 11.84 5.61 -4.61
CA ILE A 113 11.36 5.28 -5.95
C ILE A 113 12.40 4.45 -6.72
N PRO A 114 13.69 4.84 -6.81
CA PRO A 114 14.68 4.03 -7.50
C PRO A 114 14.80 2.61 -6.93
N PHE A 115 14.66 2.44 -5.61
CA PHE A 115 14.68 1.13 -4.96
C PHE A 115 13.57 0.20 -5.51
N TYR A 116 12.34 0.69 -5.63
CA TYR A 116 11.24 -0.09 -6.19
C TYR A 116 11.34 -0.25 -7.72
N GLU A 117 11.88 0.73 -8.43
CA GLU A 117 12.16 0.64 -9.87
C GLU A 117 13.21 -0.44 -10.18
N ALA A 118 14.21 -0.62 -9.33
CA ALA A 118 15.18 -1.70 -9.45
C ALA A 118 14.57 -3.10 -9.29
N MET A 119 13.39 -3.20 -8.67
CA MET A 119 12.58 -4.41 -8.60
C MET A 119 11.52 -4.48 -9.72
N GLY A 120 11.66 -3.65 -10.76
CA GLY A 120 10.83 -3.68 -11.96
C GLY A 120 9.51 -2.90 -11.85
N MET A 121 9.25 -2.22 -10.74
CA MET A 121 8.08 -1.35 -10.64
C MET A 121 8.24 -0.07 -11.46
N LYS A 122 7.14 0.57 -11.80
CA LYS A 122 7.15 1.89 -12.46
C LYS A 122 6.14 2.83 -11.80
N VAL A 123 6.49 4.11 -11.69
CA VAL A 123 5.55 5.15 -11.24
C VAL A 123 4.50 5.35 -12.33
N VAL A 124 3.26 4.97 -12.05
CA VAL A 124 2.12 5.06 -12.98
C VAL A 124 1.25 6.29 -12.73
N ARG A 125 1.38 6.93 -11.57
CA ARG A 125 0.77 8.23 -11.26
C ARG A 125 1.49 8.88 -10.09
N GLN A 126 1.62 10.21 -10.16
CA GLN A 126 2.03 11.03 -9.04
C GLN A 126 0.92 12.05 -8.77
N LYS A 127 0.64 12.30 -7.50
CA LYS A 127 -0.30 13.33 -7.08
C LYS A 127 0.31 14.17 -5.96
N ASN A 128 0.45 15.47 -6.23
CA ASN A 128 1.01 16.43 -5.28
C ASN A 128 -0.13 17.16 -4.55
N TYR A 129 -0.01 17.26 -3.25
CA TYR A 129 -0.86 18.06 -2.37
C TYR A 129 -0.02 19.18 -1.74
N GLY A 130 -0.60 19.94 -0.82
CA GLY A 130 0.08 21.09 -0.22
C GLY A 130 1.31 20.71 0.60
N ASP A 131 1.19 19.66 1.43
CA ASP A 131 2.16 19.24 2.44
C ASP A 131 2.64 17.79 2.25
N PHE A 132 2.11 17.07 1.27
CA PHE A 132 2.53 15.72 0.94
C PHE A 132 2.33 15.39 -0.54
N SER A 133 2.99 14.33 -1.00
CA SER A 133 2.82 13.77 -2.34
C SER A 133 2.57 12.26 -2.26
N ASN A 134 1.72 11.74 -3.14
CA ASN A 134 1.54 10.31 -3.35
C ASN A 134 2.15 9.88 -4.69
N TYR A 135 2.82 8.73 -4.68
CA TYR A 135 3.38 8.07 -5.86
C TYR A 135 2.79 6.66 -5.95
N PHE A 136 2.12 6.34 -7.04
CA PHE A 136 1.53 5.02 -7.26
C PHE A 136 2.43 4.24 -8.20
N LEU A 137 2.98 3.12 -7.71
CA LEU A 137 3.89 2.25 -8.44
C LEU A 137 3.20 0.93 -8.79
N SER A 138 3.40 0.43 -10.00
CA SER A 138 2.88 -0.87 -10.44
C SER A 138 3.99 -1.79 -10.92
N SER A 139 3.88 -3.08 -10.61
CA SER A 139 4.70 -4.15 -11.20
C SER A 139 4.13 -4.66 -12.52
N ASN A 140 2.82 -4.56 -12.74
CA ASN A 140 2.19 -4.87 -14.02
C ASN A 140 1.91 -3.57 -14.78
N CYS A 141 2.72 -3.31 -15.81
CA CYS A 141 2.55 -2.17 -16.72
C CYS A 141 2.29 -2.62 -18.16
N GLU A 142 1.79 -3.84 -18.37
CA GLU A 142 1.47 -4.33 -19.71
C GLU A 142 0.44 -3.40 -20.39
N GLY A 143 0.77 -2.93 -21.59
CA GLY A 143 -0.07 -1.98 -22.32
C GLY A 143 -0.04 -0.55 -21.79
N ILE A 144 0.87 -0.21 -20.88
CA ILE A 144 1.02 1.13 -20.30
C ILE A 144 2.32 1.75 -20.79
N ASP A 145 2.20 2.81 -21.59
CA ASP A 145 3.34 3.69 -21.83
C ASP A 145 3.54 4.60 -20.62
N VAL A 146 4.54 4.30 -19.81
CA VAL A 146 4.89 5.06 -18.60
C VAL A 146 5.83 6.22 -18.87
N GLU A 147 6.37 6.35 -20.08
CA GLU A 147 7.29 7.42 -20.45
C GLU A 147 6.55 8.72 -20.80
N GLU A 148 5.24 8.62 -21.03
CA GLU A 148 4.37 9.77 -21.23
C GLU A 148 4.11 10.54 -19.92
N ILE A 149 4.44 11.84 -19.96
CA ILE A 149 4.04 12.79 -18.92
C ILE A 149 2.53 13.04 -19.05
N LEU A 150 1.75 12.42 -18.17
CA LEU A 150 0.30 12.58 -18.13
C LEU A 150 -0.14 13.62 -17.09
N SER A 151 -1.26 14.29 -17.35
CA SER A 151 -1.99 15.00 -16.30
C SER A 151 -2.52 14.01 -15.24
N ASP A 152 -2.86 14.49 -14.04
CA ASP A 152 -3.45 13.63 -12.98
C ASP A 152 -4.74 12.94 -13.45
N ALA A 153 -5.54 13.60 -14.29
CA ALA A 153 -6.78 13.04 -14.81
C ALA A 153 -6.51 11.89 -15.80
N GLU A 154 -5.55 12.06 -16.71
CA GLU A 154 -5.13 11.03 -17.67
C GLU A 154 -4.47 9.85 -16.96
N ALA A 155 -3.56 10.12 -16.01
CA ALA A 155 -2.92 9.09 -15.20
C ALA A 155 -3.94 8.31 -14.35
N LYS A 156 -4.94 8.99 -13.78
CA LYS A 156 -6.05 8.35 -13.07
C LYS A 156 -6.87 7.46 -13.99
N ALA A 157 -7.21 7.93 -15.19
CA ALA A 157 -7.98 7.15 -16.16
C ALA A 157 -7.21 5.90 -16.59
N ARG A 158 -5.90 6.02 -16.83
CA ARG A 158 -5.00 4.92 -17.16
C ARG A 158 -4.91 3.88 -16.05
N ILE A 159 -4.64 4.31 -14.81
CA ILE A 159 -4.62 3.41 -13.64
C ILE A 159 -5.96 2.71 -13.47
N GLY A 160 -7.06 3.40 -13.74
CA GLY A 160 -8.39 2.80 -13.70
C GLY A 160 -8.63 1.67 -14.70
N GLN A 161 -7.78 1.51 -15.72
CA GLN A 161 -7.85 0.41 -16.68
C GLN A 161 -6.92 -0.74 -16.32
N MET A 162 -6.05 -0.56 -15.32
CA MET A 162 -5.09 -1.58 -14.90
C MET A 162 -5.77 -2.69 -14.12
N PHE A 163 -5.37 -3.93 -14.39
CA PHE A 163 -5.72 -5.08 -13.58
C PHE A 163 -4.52 -5.49 -12.74
N GLY A 164 -4.40 -4.90 -11.56
CA GLY A 164 -3.31 -5.17 -10.62
C GLY A 164 -3.29 -4.17 -9.48
N PRO A 165 -2.97 -4.60 -8.24
CA PRO A 165 -2.76 -3.69 -7.14
C PRO A 165 -1.50 -2.82 -7.35
N VAL A 166 -1.52 -1.60 -6.82
CA VAL A 166 -0.38 -0.69 -6.82
C VAL A 166 0.24 -0.55 -5.43
N LEU A 167 1.52 -0.18 -5.37
CA LEU A 167 2.15 0.33 -4.16
C LEU A 167 1.98 1.84 -4.15
N GLU A 168 1.26 2.37 -3.17
CA GLU A 168 1.17 3.80 -2.91
C GLU A 168 2.26 4.22 -1.93
N LEU A 169 3.12 5.16 -2.34
CA LEU A 169 4.10 5.78 -1.48
C LEU A 169 3.65 7.19 -1.13
N THR A 170 3.50 7.50 0.15
CA THR A 170 3.18 8.84 0.64
C THR A 170 4.42 9.49 1.22
N HIS A 171 4.82 10.62 0.65
CA HIS A 171 5.92 11.45 1.13
C HIS A 171 5.36 12.72 1.77
N ASN A 172 5.56 12.88 3.08
CA ASN A 172 5.28 14.14 3.76
C ASN A 172 6.46 15.10 3.55
N HIS A 173 6.22 16.26 2.96
CA HIS A 173 7.28 17.16 2.53
C HIS A 173 8.11 17.66 3.72
N GLY A 174 9.42 17.76 3.53
CA GLY A 174 10.38 18.20 4.55
C GLY A 174 10.98 17.05 5.36
N THR A 175 10.36 15.87 5.39
CA THR A 175 10.91 14.69 6.10
C THR A 175 12.25 14.23 5.52
N GLU A 176 12.50 14.45 4.24
CA GLU A 176 13.74 14.17 3.53
C GLU A 176 14.93 15.02 4.00
N HIS A 177 14.66 16.15 4.68
CA HIS A 177 15.66 17.09 5.17
C HIS A 177 15.95 16.95 6.66
N ASP A 178 15.20 16.11 7.37
CA ASP A 178 15.39 15.87 8.80
C ASP A 178 16.14 14.53 9.00
N ASP A 179 17.43 14.61 9.34
CA ASP A 179 18.27 13.43 9.57
C ASP A 179 17.81 12.58 10.76
N ALA A 180 17.15 13.17 11.76
CA ALA A 180 16.63 12.44 12.92
C ALA A 180 15.29 11.74 12.61
N PHE A 181 14.57 12.22 11.59
CA PHE A 181 13.30 11.64 11.18
C PHE A 181 13.47 10.26 10.55
N HIS A 182 12.64 9.32 11.00
CA HIS A 182 12.42 8.03 10.36
C HIS A 182 10.98 7.58 10.60
N HIS A 183 10.51 6.68 9.74
CA HIS A 183 9.25 5.99 9.94
C HIS A 183 9.46 4.67 10.69
N TYR A 184 8.54 4.31 11.59
CA TYR A 184 8.50 2.96 12.15
C TYR A 184 7.96 1.99 11.10
N ASN A 185 8.70 0.95 10.78
CA ASN A 185 8.34 0.03 9.69
C ASN A 185 7.42 -1.10 10.14
N GLY A 186 7.10 -1.20 11.44
CA GLY A 186 6.20 -2.21 11.99
C GLY A 186 6.90 -3.51 12.39
N ASN A 187 8.23 -3.53 12.38
CA ASN A 187 9.06 -4.67 12.83
C ASN A 187 9.90 -4.35 14.07
N GLU A 188 9.77 -3.14 14.61
CA GLU A 188 10.42 -2.72 15.85
C GLU A 188 9.72 -3.35 17.08
N GLU A 189 10.50 -3.52 18.16
CA GLU A 189 9.95 -4.01 19.43
C GLU A 189 8.86 -3.05 19.94
N GLU A 190 7.76 -3.61 20.46
CA GLU A 190 6.56 -2.90 20.91
C GLU A 190 5.77 -2.14 19.83
N ARG A 191 6.21 -2.21 18.57
CA ARG A 191 5.52 -1.62 17.41
C ARG A 191 5.24 -2.65 16.31
N GLN A 192 5.22 -3.93 16.66
CA GLN A 192 4.97 -4.99 15.70
C GLN A 192 3.56 -4.88 15.11
N GLY A 193 3.46 -4.97 13.79
CA GLY A 193 2.18 -4.96 13.09
C GLY A 193 2.35 -5.28 11.61
N PHE A 194 2.39 -4.26 10.75
CA PHE A 194 2.70 -4.47 9.34
C PHE A 194 4.06 -5.17 9.18
N GLY A 195 4.05 -6.35 8.56
CA GLY A 195 5.24 -7.20 8.44
C GLY A 195 6.12 -6.81 7.27
N HIS A 196 5.64 -7.03 6.05
CA HIS A 196 6.41 -6.84 4.82
C HIS A 196 5.53 -6.73 3.57
N ILE A 197 6.13 -6.26 2.48
CA ILE A 197 5.67 -6.50 1.10
C ILE A 197 6.60 -7.52 0.45
N GLY A 198 6.03 -8.39 -0.39
CA GLY A 198 6.77 -9.44 -1.10
C GLY A 198 6.78 -9.21 -2.60
N PHE A 199 7.94 -9.47 -3.23
CA PHE A 199 8.11 -9.48 -4.68
C PHE A 199 8.53 -10.88 -5.12
N LEU A 200 7.87 -11.41 -6.15
CA LEU A 200 8.37 -12.56 -6.87
C LEU A 200 9.41 -12.08 -7.88
N VAL A 201 10.54 -12.76 -7.91
CA VAL A 201 11.65 -12.47 -8.83
C VAL A 201 12.09 -13.77 -9.49
N ASP A 202 12.56 -13.67 -10.73
CA ASP A 202 13.02 -14.84 -11.50
C ASP A 202 14.24 -15.51 -10.84
N ASP A 203 15.13 -14.69 -10.29
CA ASP A 203 16.33 -15.13 -9.56
C ASP A 203 16.58 -14.20 -8.36
N VAL A 204 16.46 -14.76 -7.15
CA VAL A 204 16.64 -14.02 -5.90
C VAL A 204 18.07 -13.54 -5.69
N TYR A 205 19.07 -14.26 -6.20
CA TYR A 205 20.48 -13.88 -6.07
C TYR A 205 20.80 -12.68 -6.95
N VAL A 206 20.36 -12.70 -8.20
CA VAL A 206 20.53 -11.57 -9.14
C VAL A 206 19.79 -10.34 -8.62
N ALA A 207 18.55 -10.50 -8.14
CA ALA A 207 17.79 -9.40 -7.54
C ALA A 207 18.53 -8.80 -6.31
N CYS A 208 19.05 -9.66 -5.43
CA CYS A 208 19.84 -9.21 -4.28
C CYS A 208 21.12 -8.49 -4.70
N ASP A 209 21.86 -8.98 -5.68
CA ASP A 209 23.09 -8.34 -6.15
C ASP A 209 22.82 -6.95 -6.74
N ASN A 210 21.78 -6.80 -7.55
CA ASN A 210 21.37 -5.49 -8.09
C ASN A 210 21.06 -4.50 -6.97
N ILE A 211 20.30 -4.92 -5.95
CA ILE A 211 19.96 -4.09 -4.79
C ILE A 211 21.22 -3.71 -3.99
N ARG A 212 22.20 -4.62 -3.85
CA ARG A 212 23.49 -4.31 -3.18
C ARG A 212 24.26 -3.20 -3.91
N THR A 213 24.23 -3.17 -5.25
CA THR A 213 24.91 -2.08 -6.01
C THR A 213 24.35 -0.70 -5.71
N MET A 214 23.11 -0.62 -5.20
CA MET A 214 22.45 0.63 -4.81
C MET A 214 22.77 1.05 -3.36
N GLY A 215 23.56 0.24 -2.64
CA GLY A 215 23.96 0.51 -1.26
C GLY A 215 23.00 -0.01 -0.19
N TYR A 216 22.05 -0.88 -0.55
CA TYR A 216 21.11 -1.48 0.40
C TYR A 216 21.58 -2.87 0.85
N GLY A 217 21.24 -3.22 2.09
CA GLY A 217 21.51 -4.54 2.69
C GLY A 217 20.24 -5.33 2.96
N PHE A 218 20.41 -6.58 3.38
CA PHE A 218 19.32 -7.51 3.67
C PHE A 218 19.31 -7.90 5.14
N LYS A 219 18.10 -8.04 5.72
CA LYS A 219 17.93 -8.58 7.08
C LYS A 219 18.25 -10.08 7.13
N LYS A 220 18.06 -10.79 6.02
CA LYS A 220 18.37 -12.19 5.84
C LYS A 220 18.86 -12.39 4.40
N ASP A 221 20.05 -12.96 4.24
CA ASP A 221 20.59 -13.28 2.93
C ASP A 221 19.92 -14.55 2.34
N PRO A 222 19.93 -14.72 1.00
CA PRO A 222 19.33 -15.90 0.37
C PRO A 222 19.84 -17.24 0.93
N ASP A 223 21.10 -17.28 1.37
CA ASP A 223 21.78 -18.49 1.85
C ASP A 223 21.65 -18.72 3.38
N GLY A 224 20.97 -17.82 4.11
CA GLY A 224 20.76 -17.93 5.56
C GLY A 224 21.57 -16.94 6.38
#